data_AF-A0A352A7J3-F1
#
_entry.id   AF-A0A352A7J3-F1
#
_cell.length_a   1.000
_cell.length_b   1.000
_cell.length_c   1.000
_cell.angle_alpha   90.00
_cell.angle_beta   90.00
_cell.angle_gamma   90.00
#
_symmetry.space_group_name_H-M   'P 1'
#
loop_
_entity.id
_entity.type
_entity.pdbx_description
1 polymer ?
#
loop_
_entity_poly.entity_id
_entity_poly.type
_entity_poly.pdbx_seq_one_letter_code
_entity_poly.pdbx_strand_id
1 'polypeptide(L)'
;QIALSEFFESGNFERHINILKTHYKKKHEILCNSIKKTFGKKAIIQGSDAGLHLLLSLECDYNQVEIIEKAAKCSVQVYPTDIYWINKNDFPQNQIMLGFSKIDISDIPLAINELYNAIYE
;
A
#
# COMPACT_ATOMS: atom_id res chain seq x y z
N GLN A 1 -10.89 -6.74 31.26
CA GLN A 1 -9.79 -7.65 30.86
C GLN A 1 -10.27 -9.10 30.69
N ILE A 2 -11.32 -9.54 31.41
CA ILE A 2 -11.92 -10.89 31.29
C ILE A 2 -12.29 -11.26 29.84
N ALA A 3 -12.99 -10.38 29.10
CA ALA A 3 -13.40 -10.65 27.72
C ALA A 3 -12.25 -10.92 26.72
N LEU A 4 -11.06 -10.34 26.95
CA LEU A 4 -9.89 -10.61 26.11
C LEU A 4 -9.26 -11.96 26.47
N SER A 5 -9.23 -12.31 27.77
CA SER A 5 -8.79 -13.64 28.23
C SER A 5 -9.67 -14.73 27.64
N GLU A 6 -10.99 -14.55 27.72
CA GLU A 6 -11.96 -15.47 27.11
C GLU A 6 -11.77 -15.59 25.59
N PHE A 7 -11.46 -14.49 24.88
CA PHE A 7 -11.19 -14.52 23.44
C PHE A 7 -9.95 -15.33 23.07
N PHE A 8 -8.91 -15.29 23.91
CA PHE A 8 -7.71 -16.11 23.76
C PHE A 8 -7.99 -17.59 24.11
N GLU A 9 -8.64 -17.84 25.25
CA GLU A 9 -8.89 -19.21 25.75
C GLU A 9 -9.87 -19.99 24.88
N SER A 10 -10.80 -19.31 24.21
CA SER A 10 -11.83 -19.95 23.39
C SER A 10 -11.37 -20.34 21.98
N GLY A 11 -10.10 -20.09 21.60
CA GLY A 11 -9.59 -20.30 20.24
C GLY A 11 -10.14 -19.32 19.18
N ASN A 12 -10.91 -18.31 19.61
CA ASN A 12 -11.55 -17.35 18.69
C ASN A 12 -10.54 -16.33 18.17
N PHE A 13 -9.51 -16.01 18.95
CA PHE A 13 -8.39 -15.17 18.54
C PHE A 13 -7.66 -15.77 17.32
N GLU A 14 -7.25 -17.03 17.39
CA GLU A 14 -6.52 -17.72 16.32
C GLU A 14 -7.35 -17.78 15.04
N ARG A 15 -8.65 -18.12 15.18
CA ARG A 15 -9.60 -18.12 14.06
C ARG A 15 -9.70 -16.75 13.41
N HIS A 16 -9.83 -15.70 14.22
CA HIS A 16 -9.91 -14.32 13.74
C HIS A 16 -8.65 -13.89 13.01
N ILE A 17 -7.46 -14.19 13.56
CA ILE A 17 -6.18 -13.89 12.91
C ILE A 17 -6.04 -14.61 11.57
N ASN A 18 -6.49 -15.86 11.45
CA ASN A 18 -6.44 -16.59 10.18
C ASN A 18 -7.36 -15.97 9.12
N ILE A 19 -8.55 -15.49 9.52
CA ILE A 19 -9.45 -14.73 8.65
C ILE A 19 -8.77 -13.43 8.17
N LEU A 20 -8.19 -12.65 9.10
CA LEU A 20 -7.48 -11.41 8.77
C LEU A 20 -6.29 -11.65 7.83
N LYS A 21 -5.46 -12.66 8.11
CA LYS A 21 -4.32 -13.04 7.25
C LYS A 21 -4.78 -13.35 5.84
N THR A 22 -5.86 -14.12 5.70
CA THR A 22 -6.42 -14.48 4.39
C THR A 22 -6.96 -13.25 3.65
N HIS A 23 -7.67 -12.38 4.36
CA HIS A 23 -8.23 -11.15 3.80
C HIS A 23 -7.13 -10.21 3.30
N TYR A 24 -6.13 -9.91 4.13
CA TYR A 24 -5.04 -9.00 3.75
C TYR A 24 -4.09 -9.58 2.71
N LYS A 25 -3.87 -10.90 2.71
CA LYS A 25 -3.14 -11.58 1.63
C LYS A 25 -3.83 -11.35 0.28
N LYS A 26 -5.17 -11.51 0.23
CA LYS A 26 -5.93 -11.29 -1.01
C LYS A 26 -5.86 -9.83 -1.48
N LYS A 27 -5.95 -8.86 -0.57
CA LYS A 27 -5.79 -7.43 -0.91
C LYS A 27 -4.39 -7.13 -1.45
N HIS A 28 -3.37 -7.68 -0.80
CA HIS A 28 -1.98 -7.52 -1.23
C HIS A 28 -1.75 -8.10 -2.64
N GLU A 29 -2.27 -9.29 -2.93
CA GLU A 29 -2.18 -9.92 -4.26
C GLU A 29 -2.87 -9.06 -5.33
N ILE A 30 -4.08 -8.58 -5.06
CA ILE A 30 -4.82 -7.71 -6.00
C ILE A 30 -4.07 -6.40 -6.22
N LEU A 31 -3.55 -5.77 -5.16
CA LEU A 31 -2.75 -4.55 -5.26
C LEU A 31 -1.51 -4.75 -6.13
N CYS A 32 -0.71 -5.79 -5.84
CA CYS A 32 0.49 -6.11 -6.61
C CYS A 32 0.16 -6.37 -8.08
N ASN A 33 -0.91 -7.12 -8.36
CA ASN A 33 -1.33 -7.43 -9.73
C ASN A 33 -1.83 -6.19 -10.47
N SER A 34 -2.60 -5.32 -9.81
CA SER A 34 -3.05 -4.05 -10.40
C SER A 34 -1.86 -3.15 -10.72
N ILE A 35 -0.90 -3.00 -9.81
CA ILE A 35 0.32 -2.22 -10.04
C ILE A 35 1.08 -2.77 -11.26
N LYS A 36 1.35 -4.08 -11.28
CA LYS A 36 2.07 -4.73 -12.38
C LYS A 36 1.36 -4.56 -13.73
N LYS A 37 0.03 -4.66 -13.74
CA LYS A 37 -0.78 -4.52 -14.95
C LYS A 37 -0.81 -3.08 -15.47
N THR A 38 -0.96 -2.10 -14.58
CA THR A 38 -1.16 -0.70 -14.95
C THR A 38 0.16 0.04 -15.18
N PHE A 39 1.14 -0.12 -14.29
CA PHE A 39 2.42 0.59 -14.37
C PHE A 39 3.47 -0.18 -15.19
N GLY A 40 3.37 -1.51 -15.28
CA GLY A 40 4.36 -2.33 -15.99
C GLY A 40 5.77 -2.12 -15.45
N LYS A 41 6.70 -1.70 -16.32
CA LYS A 41 8.10 -1.42 -15.94
C LYS A 41 8.30 -0.08 -15.24
N LYS A 42 7.31 0.81 -15.27
CA LYS A 42 7.40 2.16 -14.68
C LYS A 42 7.30 2.16 -13.16
N ALA A 43 7.11 1.00 -12.52
CA ALA A 43 7.03 0.90 -11.08
C ALA A 43 7.77 -0.31 -10.54
N ILE A 44 8.42 -0.11 -9.39
CA ILE A 44 9.14 -1.15 -8.66
C ILE A 44 8.48 -1.29 -7.29
N ILE A 45 7.99 -2.50 -6.99
CA ILE A 45 7.41 -2.85 -5.69
C ILE A 45 8.55 -3.32 -4.78
N GLN A 46 8.64 -2.77 -3.58
CA GLN A 46 9.58 -3.18 -2.54
C GLN A 46 8.84 -3.49 -1.22
N GLY A 47 9.34 -4.47 -0.45
CA GLY A 47 8.79 -4.82 0.87
C GLY A 47 7.44 -5.55 0.84
N SER A 48 7.17 -6.35 -0.20
CA SER A 48 5.87 -7.04 -0.41
C SER A 48 5.65 -8.32 0.41
N ASP A 49 6.55 -8.68 1.32
CA ASP A 49 6.55 -10.03 1.92
C ASP A 49 5.68 -10.14 3.18
N ALA A 50 5.35 -9.01 3.82
CA ALA A 50 4.49 -8.99 5.01
C ALA A 50 3.93 -7.59 5.29
N GLY A 51 2.85 -7.53 6.09
CA GLY A 51 2.29 -6.28 6.62
C GLY A 51 1.05 -5.80 5.89
N LEU A 52 0.75 -4.51 6.05
CA LEU A 52 -0.46 -3.85 5.55
C LEU A 52 -0.14 -2.66 4.62
N HIS A 53 1.12 -2.56 4.20
CA HIS A 53 1.60 -1.56 3.26
C HIS A 53 2.71 -2.16 2.39
N LEU A 54 2.99 -1.51 1.26
CA LEU A 54 4.17 -1.78 0.43
C LEU A 54 4.79 -0.46 -0.02
N LEU A 55 6.05 -0.51 -0.44
CA LEU A 55 6.74 0.63 -1.04
C LEU A 55 6.64 0.53 -2.56
N LEU A 56 6.35 1.66 -3.19
CA LEU A 56 6.25 1.79 -4.64
C LEU A 56 7.20 2.89 -5.10
N SER A 57 8.24 2.52 -5.84
CA SER A 57 9.10 3.48 -6.52
C SER A 57 8.63 3.66 -7.96
N LEU A 58 8.43 4.90 -8.39
CA LEU A 58 7.89 5.24 -9.70
C LEU A 58 8.98 5.83 -10.61
N GLU A 59 9.06 5.35 -11.85
CA GLU A 59 9.88 5.97 -12.88
C GLU A 59 9.15 7.19 -13.43
N CYS A 60 9.39 8.36 -12.84
CA CYS A 60 8.82 9.65 -13.23
C CYS A 60 9.72 10.81 -12.78
N ASP A 61 9.48 11.99 -13.34
CA ASP A 61 10.22 13.22 -13.02
C ASP A 61 9.73 13.92 -11.74
N TYR A 62 8.65 13.41 -11.14
CA TYR A 62 8.07 13.97 -9.94
C TYR A 62 8.75 13.43 -8.68
N ASN A 63 9.01 14.31 -7.73
CA ASN A 63 9.40 13.91 -6.39
C ASN A 63 8.17 13.43 -5.58
N GLN A 64 8.43 12.88 -4.41
CA GLN A 64 7.43 12.26 -3.54
C GLN A 64 6.33 13.24 -3.13
N VAL A 65 6.68 14.50 -2.86
CA VAL A 65 5.70 15.53 -2.49
C VAL A 65 4.74 15.76 -3.66
N GLU A 66 5.27 15.94 -4.86
CA GLU A 66 4.47 16.12 -6.08
C GLU A 66 3.60 14.90 -6.39
N ILE A 67 4.13 13.68 -6.21
CA ILE A 67 3.38 12.43 -6.37
C ILE A 67 2.21 12.37 -5.38
N ILE A 68 2.44 12.69 -4.10
CA ILE A 68 1.40 12.69 -3.07
C ILE A 68 0.31 13.72 -3.40
N GLU A 69 0.70 14.93 -3.81
CA GLU A 69 -0.25 15.98 -4.19
C GLU A 69 -1.09 15.60 -5.41
N LYS A 70 -0.47 14.99 -6.43
CA LYS A 70 -1.17 14.50 -7.62
C LYS A 70 -2.14 13.37 -7.29
N ALA A 71 -1.72 12.40 -6.47
CA ALA A 71 -2.57 11.32 -6.00
C ALA A 71 -3.78 11.86 -5.20
N ALA A 72 -3.56 12.84 -4.33
CA ALA A 72 -4.64 13.45 -3.55
C ALA A 72 -5.71 14.12 -4.43
N LYS A 73 -5.32 14.72 -5.57
CA LYS A 73 -6.26 15.35 -6.53
C LYS A 73 -7.19 14.32 -7.20
N CYS A 74 -6.77 13.07 -7.35
CA CYS A 74 -7.63 11.98 -7.84
C CYS A 74 -8.24 11.14 -6.71
N SER A 75 -8.32 11.70 -5.49
CA SER A 75 -8.87 11.02 -4.30
C SER A 75 -8.12 9.74 -3.90
N VAL A 76 -6.86 9.60 -4.29
CA VAL A 76 -5.98 8.49 -3.89
C VAL A 76 -5.04 8.97 -2.79
N GLN A 77 -5.20 8.43 -1.58
CA GLN A 77 -4.32 8.75 -0.47
C GLN A 77 -3.08 7.82 -0.45
N VAL A 78 -1.90 8.42 -0.58
CA VAL A 78 -0.59 7.74 -0.46
C VAL A 78 0.28 8.48 0.56
N TYR A 79 1.31 7.83 1.07
CA TYR A 79 2.09 8.35 2.21
C TYR A 79 3.56 8.55 1.86
N PRO A 80 4.21 9.56 2.47
CA PRO A 80 5.64 9.76 2.31
C PRO A 80 6.42 8.63 2.99
N THR A 81 7.57 8.30 2.42
CA THR A 81 8.53 7.35 2.98
C THR A 81 9.77 8.03 3.55
N ASP A 82 10.04 9.29 3.18
CA ASP A 82 11.25 10.01 3.58
C ASP A 82 11.39 10.07 5.11
N ILE A 83 10.27 10.23 5.84
CA ILE A 83 10.21 10.28 7.31
C ILE A 83 10.78 9.04 8.00
N TYR A 84 10.90 7.92 7.28
CA TYR A 84 11.44 6.66 7.81
C TYR A 84 12.93 6.47 7.50
N TRP A 85 13.55 7.35 6.72
CA TRP A 85 14.99 7.29 6.40
C TRP A 85 15.83 8.01 7.45
N ILE A 86 16.82 7.30 8.01
CA ILE A 86 17.81 7.87 8.94
C ILE A 86 18.69 8.88 8.21
N ASN A 87 19.19 8.52 7.02
CA ASN A 87 19.95 9.41 6.15
C ASN A 87 19.08 9.89 4.99
N LYS A 88 18.79 11.20 4.96
CA LYS A 88 17.93 11.81 3.93
C LYS A 88 18.55 11.82 2.54
N ASN A 89 19.87 11.64 2.42
CA ASN A 89 20.54 11.58 1.12
C ASN A 89 20.35 10.25 0.40
N ASP A 90 20.00 9.18 1.11
CA ASP A 90 19.83 7.83 0.55
C ASP A 90 18.36 7.56 0.11
N PHE A 91 17.46 8.51 0.39
CA PHE A 91 16.03 8.39 0.14
C PHE A 91 15.71 8.48 -1.37
N PRO A 92 15.00 7.47 -1.95
CA PRO A 92 14.53 7.54 -3.32
C PRO A 92 13.42 8.59 -3.50
N GLN A 93 13.71 9.65 -4.23
CA GLN A 93 12.84 10.82 -4.36
C GLN A 93 11.43 10.51 -4.91
N ASN A 94 11.27 9.44 -5.68
CA ASN A 94 10.02 9.06 -6.36
C ASN A 94 9.35 7.83 -5.74
N GLN A 95 9.66 7.54 -4.46
CA GLN A 95 9.07 6.44 -3.73
C GLN A 95 7.91 6.91 -2.86
N ILE A 96 6.85 6.11 -2.77
CA ILE A 96 5.70 6.32 -1.89
C ILE A 96 5.33 5.03 -1.17
N MET A 97 4.64 5.16 -0.03
CA MET A 97 4.08 4.02 0.69
C MET A 97 2.59 3.90 0.39
N LEU A 98 2.18 2.69 -0.02
CA LEU A 98 0.80 2.33 -0.28
C LEU A 98 0.26 1.48 0.86
N GLY A 99 -0.61 2.07 1.70
CA GLY A 99 -1.35 1.33 2.72
C GLY A 99 -2.62 0.72 2.15
N PHE A 100 -2.84 -0.58 2.38
CA PHE A 100 -4.01 -1.31 1.87
C PHE A 100 -4.93 -1.86 2.96
N SER A 101 -4.74 -1.44 4.22
CA SER A 101 -5.58 -1.86 5.34
C SER A 101 -7.02 -1.35 5.22
N LYS A 102 -7.21 -0.09 4.83
CA LYS A 102 -8.51 0.61 4.87
C LYS A 102 -9.28 0.64 3.54
N ILE A 103 -8.62 0.52 2.39
CA ILE A 103 -9.27 0.55 1.07
C ILE A 103 -10.08 -0.72 0.82
N ASP A 104 -11.28 -0.64 0.26
CA ASP A 104 -12.02 -1.87 -0.10
C ASP A 104 -11.36 -2.62 -1.25
N ILE A 105 -11.45 -3.96 -1.20
CA ILE A 105 -10.73 -4.82 -2.15
C ILE A 105 -11.18 -4.62 -3.60
N SER A 106 -12.44 -4.23 -3.80
CA SER A 106 -13.03 -3.89 -5.11
C SER A 106 -12.46 -2.62 -5.70
N ASP A 107 -11.98 -1.70 -4.87
CA ASP A 107 -11.63 -0.34 -5.27
C ASP A 107 -10.15 -0.23 -5.61
N ILE A 108 -9.34 -1.21 -5.18
CA ILE A 108 -7.89 -1.26 -5.44
C ILE A 108 -7.56 -1.10 -6.93
N PRO A 109 -8.17 -1.84 -7.88
CA PRO A 109 -7.83 -1.67 -9.30
C PRO A 109 -8.13 -0.27 -9.83
N LEU A 110 -9.24 0.34 -9.40
CA LEU A 110 -9.62 1.68 -9.82
C LEU A 110 -8.66 2.73 -9.24
N ALA A 111 -8.37 2.66 -7.93
CA ALA A 111 -7.42 3.57 -7.28
C ALA A 111 -6.02 3.52 -7.91
N ILE A 112 -5.56 2.33 -8.34
CA ILE A 112 -4.27 2.18 -9.03
C ILE A 112 -4.29 2.79 -10.43
N ASN A 113 -5.41 2.71 -11.15
CA ASN A 113 -5.56 3.39 -12.44
C ASN A 113 -5.61 4.92 -12.27
N GLU A 114 -6.36 5.42 -11.30
CA GLU A 114 -6.41 6.87 -11.00
C GLU A 114 -5.04 7.41 -10.58
N LEU A 115 -4.28 6.63 -9.81
CA LEU A 115 -2.89 6.98 -9.48
C LEU A 115 -2.01 7.03 -10.72
N TYR A 116 -2.15 6.06 -11.64
CA TYR A 116 -1.38 6.05 -12.89
C TYR A 116 -1.67 7.29 -13.74
N ASN A 117 -2.95 7.61 -13.94
CA ASN A 117 -3.37 8.76 -14.73
C ASN A 117 -2.84 10.06 -14.12
N ALA A 118 -2.94 10.23 -12.79
CA ALA A 118 -2.45 11.44 -12.12
C ALA A 118 -0.93 11.69 -12.30
N ILE A 119 -0.16 10.63 -12.55
CA ILE A 119 1.30 10.69 -12.70
C ILE A 119 1.73 10.76 -14.18
N TYR A 120 1.04 10.07 -15.09
CA TYR A 120 1.50 9.90 -16.48
C TYR A 120 0.60 10.51 -17.57
N GLU A 121 -0.57 11.04 -17.21
CA GLU A 121 -1.48 11.78 -18.11
C GLU A 121 -1.54 13.27 -17.71
#